data_AF-A0A9E5TN76-F1
#
_entry.id   AF-A0A9E5TN76-F1
#
_cell.length_a   1.000
_cell.length_b   1.000
_cell.length_c   1.000
_cell.angle_alpha   90.00
_cell.angle_beta   90.00
_cell.angle_gamma   90.00
#
_symmetry.space_group_name_H-M   'P 1'
#
loop_
_entity.id
_entity.type
_entity.pdbx_description
1 polymer ?
#
loop_
_entity_poly.entity_id
_entity_poly.type
_entity_poly.pdbx_seq_one_letter_code
_entity_poly.pdbx_strand_id
1 'polypeptide(L)' 'TGRVDSDRSIHVVYEGPALASGTRYYWQVRVWDGDGAVSDWSAPAFWEMGLLDASDWQASWIGPAW' A
#
# COMPACT_ATOMS: atom_id res chain seq x y z
N THR A 1 9.17 6.29 4.00
CA THR A 1 10.12 7.26 3.39
C THR A 1 10.64 8.19 4.48
N GLY A 2 11.71 8.93 4.21
CA GLY A 2 12.07 10.11 5.01
C GLY A 2 11.14 11.29 4.70
N ARG A 3 11.53 12.50 5.11
CA ARG A 3 10.86 13.73 4.64
C ARG A 3 11.10 13.90 3.14
N VAL A 4 10.05 14.18 2.39
CA VAL A 4 10.08 14.50 0.97
C VAL A 4 9.54 15.92 0.81
N ASP A 5 10.26 16.78 0.10
CA ASP A 5 9.84 18.17 -0.11
C ASP A 5 8.86 18.21 -1.30
N SER A 6 7.56 18.15 -0.99
CA SER A 6 6.48 18.18 -1.98
C SER A 6 5.17 18.62 -1.32
N ASP A 7 4.35 19.34 -2.07
CA ASP A 7 2.98 19.72 -1.72
C ASP A 7 1.94 18.66 -2.14
N ARG A 8 2.37 17.55 -2.77
CA ARG A 8 1.49 16.47 -3.23
C ARG A 8 0.97 15.65 -2.06
N SER A 9 -0.34 15.61 -1.90
CA SER A 9 -1.04 14.86 -0.84
C SER A 9 -2.05 13.83 -1.36
N ILE A 10 -2.27 13.77 -2.68
CA ILE A 10 -3.27 12.91 -3.31
C ILE A 10 -2.58 11.99 -4.32
N HIS A 11 -2.94 10.71 -4.29
CA HIS A 11 -2.46 9.67 -5.21
C HIS A 11 -0.92 9.62 -5.31
N VAL A 12 -0.23 9.73 -4.17
CA VAL A 12 1.21 9.53 -4.10
C VAL A 12 1.50 8.04 -4.27
N VAL A 13 2.24 7.70 -5.32
CA VAL A 13 2.57 6.31 -5.66
C VAL A 13 3.57 5.77 -4.64
N TYR A 14 3.36 4.51 -4.23
CA TYR A 14 4.33 3.80 -3.41
C TYR A 14 5.58 3.47 -4.24
N GLU A 15 6.74 3.98 -3.80
CA GLU A 15 8.05 3.79 -4.45
C GLU A 15 9.01 2.94 -3.60
N GLY A 16 8.47 2.10 -2.71
CA GLY A 16 9.26 1.18 -1.90
C GLY A 16 9.61 -0.13 -2.64
N PRO A 17 10.12 -1.14 -1.91
CA PRO A 17 10.39 -2.46 -2.47
C PRO A 17 9.15 -3.12 -3.09
N ALA A 18 9.37 -4.05 -4.02
CA ALA A 18 8.31 -4.82 -4.66
C ALA A 18 7.35 -5.44 -3.63
N LEU A 19 6.05 -5.33 -3.91
CA LEU A 19 4.99 -5.86 -3.06
C LEU A 19 4.80 -7.36 -3.34
N ALA A 20 4.43 -8.12 -2.31
CA ALA A 20 4.22 -9.55 -2.38
C ALA A 20 2.74 -9.92 -2.36
N SER A 21 2.37 -10.98 -3.07
CA SER A 21 1.01 -11.54 -3.08
C SER A 21 0.53 -11.93 -1.68
N GLY A 22 -0.76 -11.76 -1.43
CA GLY A 22 -1.41 -12.14 -0.16
C GLY A 22 -0.86 -11.45 1.09
N THR A 23 -0.13 -10.34 0.92
CA THR A 23 0.57 -9.67 2.03
C THR A 23 -0.17 -8.40 2.45
N ARG A 24 -0.39 -8.26 3.76
CA ARG A 24 -0.90 -7.02 4.37
C ARG A 24 0.23 -6.07 4.73
N TYR A 25 0.15 -4.84 4.23
CA TYR A 25 1.10 -3.77 4.49
C TYR A 25 0.43 -2.68 5.33
N TYR A 26 1.09 -2.30 6.42
CA TYR A 26 0.65 -1.23 7.30
C TYR A 26 1.42 0.05 7.00
N TRP A 27 0.76 1.19 7.10
CA TRP A 27 1.36 2.49 6.82
C TRP A 27 0.78 3.60 7.69
N GLN A 28 1.57 4.65 7.83
CA GLN A 28 1.22 5.91 8.47
C GLN A 28 1.91 7.05 7.70
N VAL A 29 1.33 8.24 7.76
CA VAL A 29 1.90 9.46 7.16
C VAL A 29 1.86 10.60 8.16
N ARG A 30 2.79 11.54 8.04
CA ARG A 30 2.75 12.84 8.70
C ARG A 30 3.23 13.91 7.71
N VAL A 31 2.83 15.15 7.94
CA VAL A 31 3.13 16.27 7.03
C VAL A 31 3.79 17.42 7.78
N TRP A 32 4.37 18.34 7.02
CA TRP A 32 4.82 19.64 7.49
C TRP A 32 3.94 20.72 6.86
N ASP A 33 3.55 21.72 7.63
CA ASP A 33 2.83 22.88 7.11
C ASP A 33 3.77 23.96 6.54
N GLY A 34 3.19 25.07 6.08
CA GLY A 34 3.94 26.18 5.48
C GLY A 34 4.90 26.90 6.43
N ASP A 35 4.68 26.79 7.75
CA ASP A 35 5.54 27.35 8.78
C ASP A 35 6.60 26.33 9.27
N GLY A 36 6.59 25.13 8.69
CA GLY A 36 7.51 24.04 9.01
C GLY A 36 7.12 23.25 10.26
N ALA A 37 5.92 23.45 10.82
CA ALA A 37 5.43 22.66 11.93
C ALA A 37 5.03 21.26 11.45
N VAL A 38 5.37 20.24 12.24
CA VAL A 38 5.10 18.83 11.91
C VAL A 38 3.79 18.38 12.55
N SER A 39 2.98 17.65 11.79
CA SER A 39 1.80 16.98 12.36
C SER A 39 2.17 15.77 13.20
N ASP A 40 1.24 15.32 14.03
CA ASP A 40 1.26 13.94 14.52
C ASP A 40 1.21 12.96 13.35
N TRP A 41 1.64 11.72 13.60
CA TRP A 41 1.39 10.63 12.67
C TRP A 41 -0.12 10.39 12.55
N SER A 42 -0.58 10.05 11.34
CA SER A 42 -1.92 9.52 11.15
C SER A 42 -2.13 8.27 11.99
N ALA A 43 -3.40 7.92 12.25
CA ALA A 43 -3.70 6.58 12.75
C ALA A 43 -3.13 5.51 11.78
N PRO A 44 -2.66 4.36 12.29
CA PRO A 44 -2.24 3.25 11.44
C PRO A 44 -3.35 2.80 10.50
N ALA A 45 -3.02 2.69 9.22
CA ALA A 45 -3.88 2.13 8.19
C ALA A 45 -3.17 0.96 7.52
N PHE A 46 -3.90 0.19 6.72
CA PHE A 46 -3.32 -0.91 5.94
C PHE A 46 -3.98 -1.07 4.58
N TRP A 47 -3.25 -1.72 3.68
CA TRP A 47 -3.81 -2.37 2.49
C TRP A 47 -3.33 -3.82 2.44
N GLU A 48 -4.01 -4.65 1.64
CA GLU A 48 -3.65 -6.05 1.45
C GLU A 48 -3.59 -6.36 -0.04
N MET A 49 -2.53 -7.04 -0.46
CA MET A 49 -2.34 -7.44 -1.84
C MET A 49 -3.16 -8.70 -2.14
N GLY A 50 -3.76 -8.75 -3.32
CA GLY A 50 -4.33 -9.98 -3.85
C GLY A 50 -3.25 -10.97 -4.29
N LEU A 51 -3.63 -11.89 -5.17
CA LEU A 51 -2.68 -12.71 -5.92
C LEU A 51 -2.22 -11.90 -7.14
N LEU A 52 -0.92 -11.61 -7.21
CA LEU A 52 -0.35 -10.71 -8.21
C LEU A 52 0.00 -11.43 -9.51
N ASP A 53 0.39 -12.71 -9.39
CA ASP A 53 0.71 -13.56 -10.53
C ASP A 53 -0.25 -14.73 -10.63
N ALA A 54 -0.51 -15.19 -11.86
CA ALA A 54 -1.35 -16.36 -12.10
C ALA A 54 -0.78 -17.64 -11.42
N SER A 55 0.54 -17.71 -11.24
CA SER A 55 1.21 -18.81 -10.53
C SER A 55 0.91 -18.85 -9.04
N ASP A 56 0.44 -17.76 -8.45
CA ASP A 56 0.06 -17.73 -7.03
C ASP A 56 -1.30 -18.39 -6.78
N TRP A 57 -2.10 -18.57 -7.84
CA TRP A 57 -3.37 -19.26 -7.76
C TRP A 57 -3.16 -20.78 -7.77
N GLN A 58 -3.55 -21.42 -6.67
CA GLN A 58 -3.35 -22.86 -6.45
C GLN A 58 -4.62 -23.69 -6.60
N ALA A 59 -5.77 -23.05 -6.83
CA ALA A 59 -7.03 -23.77 -7.00
C ALA A 59 -7.13 -24.37 -8.41
N SER A 60 -8.25 -25.04 -8.68
CA SER A 60 -8.63 -25.48 -10.01
C SER A 60 -10.07 -25.04 -10.26
N TRP A 61 -10.38 -24.67 -11.51
CA TRP A 61 -11.75 -24.40 -11.90
C TRP A 61 -12.55 -25.70 -11.80
N ILE A 62 -13.73 -25.64 -11.19
CA ILE A 62 -14.63 -26.78 -11.10
C ILE A 62 -15.85 -26.53 -11.99
N GLY A 63 -16.31 -27.58 -12.66
CA GLY A 63 -17.49 -27.58 -13.50
C GLY A 63 -18.30 -28.86 -13.26
N PRO A 64 -19.61 -28.84 -13.55
CA PRO A 64 -20.44 -30.02 -13.39
C PRO A 64 -20.11 -31.08 -14.47
N ALA A 65 -20.37 -32.35 -14.17
CA ALA A 65 -19.98 -33.49 -15.01
C ALA A 65 -21.05 -33.92 -16.06
N TRP A 66 -22.06 -33.08 -16.30
CA TRP A 66 -23.20 -33.42 -17.18
C TRP A 66 -22.94 -33.07 -18.65
#